data_AF-A0A804P6J1-F1
#
_entry.id   AF-A0A804P6J1-F1
#
_cell.length_a   1.000
_cell.length_b   1.000
_cell.length_c   1.000
_cell.angle_alpha   90.00
_cell.angle_beta   90.00
_cell.angle_gamma   90.00
#
_symmetry.space_group_name_H-M   'P 1'
#
loop_
_entity.id
_entity.type
_entity.pdbx_description
1 polymer ?
#
loop_
_entity_poly.entity_id
_entity_poly.type
_entity_poly.pdbx_seq_one_letter_code
_entity_poly.pdbx_strand_id
1 'polypeptide(L)'
;MEAMQANTIDVVKRMKEITRVMRTPQDVLQSQGVTPENIEDMLDELHEHVESIDMANDLHSIGGLDPLLGYLKNSNAGIRAKAAEVVSTVVQNNPKSQQLVIESNGLEPLLINFKSDPSTNARTKALGAIS
;
A
#
# COMPACT_ATOMS: atom_id res chain seq x y z
N MET A 1 -1.98 -22.75 19.98
CA MET A 1 -0.88 -22.15 19.20
C MET A 1 -1.02 -22.40 17.71
N GLU A 2 -1.51 -23.57 17.26
CA GLU A 2 -1.68 -23.89 15.83
C GLU A 2 -2.68 -23.01 15.07
N ALA A 3 -3.83 -22.66 15.68
CA ALA A 3 -4.84 -21.82 15.02
C ALA A 3 -4.36 -20.38 14.73
N MET A 4 -3.52 -19.81 15.60
CA MET A 4 -2.95 -18.48 15.38
C MET A 4 -1.90 -18.51 14.25
N GLN A 5 -1.09 -19.56 14.17
CA GLN A 5 -0.11 -19.72 13.08
C GLN A 5 -0.78 -19.97 11.73
N ALA A 6 -1.84 -20.79 11.67
CA ALA A 6 -2.60 -21.02 10.46
C ALA A 6 -3.20 -19.72 9.90
N ASN A 7 -3.80 -18.89 10.76
CA ASN A 7 -4.36 -17.60 10.36
C ASN A 7 -3.29 -16.65 9.80
N THR A 8 -2.10 -16.58 10.41
CA THR A 8 -1.00 -15.76 9.89
C THR A 8 -0.51 -16.22 8.51
N ILE A 9 -0.44 -17.54 8.27
CA ILE A 9 -0.03 -18.08 6.97
C ILE A 9 -1.01 -17.67 5.87
N ASP A 10 -2.31 -17.68 6.17
CA ASP A 10 -3.35 -17.29 5.22
C ASP A 10 -3.28 -15.79 4.88
N VAL A 11 -3.02 -14.92 5.87
CA VAL A 11 -2.83 -13.48 5.64
C VAL A 11 -1.60 -13.21 4.76
N VAL A 12 -0.44 -13.83 5.05
CA VAL A 12 0.76 -13.64 4.23
C VAL A 12 0.53 -14.14 2.79
N LYS A 13 -0.20 -15.25 2.63
CA LYS A 13 -0.59 -15.74 1.30
C LYS A 13 -1.47 -14.71 0.59
N ARG A 14 -2.46 -14.13 1.28
CA ARG A 14 -3.34 -13.11 0.70
C ARG A 14 -2.59 -11.84 0.30
N MET A 15 -1.69 -11.34 1.16
CA MET A 15 -0.85 -10.19 0.84
C MET A 15 0.06 -10.43 -0.37
N LYS A 16 0.52 -11.67 -0.60
CA LYS A 16 1.26 -12.04 -1.83
C LYS A 16 0.38 -11.98 -3.06
N GLU A 17 -0.90 -12.35 -2.97
CA GLU A 17 -1.85 -12.22 -4.08
C GLU A 17 -2.11 -10.75 -4.40
N ILE A 18 -2.37 -9.92 -3.39
CA ILE A 18 -2.52 -8.47 -3.54
C ILE A 18 -1.26 -7.87 -4.18
N THR A 19 -0.06 -8.27 -3.73
CA THR A 19 1.21 -7.83 -4.30
C THR A 19 1.34 -8.18 -5.79
N ARG A 20 0.83 -9.35 -6.22
CA ARG A 20 0.82 -9.74 -7.64
C ARG A 20 -0.13 -8.85 -8.45
N VAL A 21 -1.31 -8.54 -7.91
CA VAL A 21 -2.25 -7.61 -8.56
C VAL A 21 -1.59 -6.23 -8.71
N MET A 22 -0.94 -5.71 -7.66
CA MET A 22 -0.28 -4.39 -7.72
C MET A 22 0.88 -4.32 -8.72
N ARG A 23 1.52 -5.46 -9.03
CA ARG A 23 2.58 -5.56 -10.04
C ARG A 23 2.05 -5.76 -11.46
N THR A 24 0.76 -6.04 -11.61
CA THR A 24 0.18 -6.30 -12.92
C THR A 24 0.03 -4.98 -13.69
N PRO A 25 0.44 -4.90 -14.96
CA PRO A 25 0.27 -3.70 -15.77
C PRO A 25 -1.19 -3.24 -15.82
N GLN A 26 -1.40 -1.92 -15.80
CA GLN A 26 -2.74 -1.32 -15.73
C GLN A 26 -3.63 -1.72 -16.92
N ASP A 27 -3.07 -1.84 -18.12
CA ASP A 27 -3.77 -2.27 -19.34
C ASP A 27 -4.23 -3.74 -19.24
N VAL A 28 -3.40 -4.60 -18.63
CA VAL A 28 -3.76 -5.99 -18.37
C VAL A 28 -4.89 -6.07 -17.35
N LEU A 29 -4.81 -5.32 -16.24
CA LEU A 29 -5.88 -5.24 -15.24
C LEU A 29 -7.21 -4.80 -15.88
N GLN A 30 -7.18 -3.75 -16.70
CA GLN A 30 -8.36 -3.26 -17.42
C GLN A 30 -8.92 -4.30 -18.40
N SER A 31 -8.07 -5.02 -19.13
CA SER A 31 -8.51 -6.09 -20.04
C SER A 31 -9.19 -7.26 -19.33
N GLN A 32 -8.88 -7.45 -18.04
CA GLN A 32 -9.51 -8.44 -17.16
C GLN A 32 -10.76 -7.90 -16.45
N GLY A 33 -11.16 -6.66 -16.75
CA GLY A 33 -12.34 -6.03 -16.15
C GLY A 33 -12.13 -5.50 -14.73
N VAL A 34 -10.87 -5.38 -14.26
CA VAL A 34 -10.57 -4.79 -12.96
C VAL A 34 -10.77 -3.28 -13.03
N THR A 35 -11.72 -2.77 -12.22
CA THR A 35 -12.01 -1.34 -12.15
C THR A 35 -11.14 -0.64 -11.10
N PRO A 36 -11.04 0.71 -11.13
CA PRO A 36 -10.39 1.44 -10.05
C PRO A 36 -10.99 1.16 -8.67
N GLU A 37 -12.32 1.01 -8.57
CA GLU A 37 -12.99 0.66 -7.32
C GLU A 37 -12.51 -0.69 -6.78
N ASN A 38 -12.30 -1.69 -7.66
CA ASN A 38 -11.75 -2.98 -7.21
C ASN A 38 -10.33 -2.86 -6.64
N ILE A 39 -9.53 -1.92 -7.18
CA ILE A 39 -8.19 -1.66 -6.66
C ILE A 39 -8.28 -0.94 -5.32
N GLU A 40 -9.21 0.00 -5.16
CA GLU A 40 -9.45 0.69 -3.88
C GLU A 40 -9.88 -0.30 -2.79
N ASP A 41 -10.84 -1.19 -3.08
CA ASP A 41 -11.29 -2.24 -2.14
C ASP A 41 -10.14 -3.19 -1.75
N MET A 42 -9.28 -3.55 -2.71
CA MET A 42 -8.10 -4.38 -2.45
C MET A 42 -7.07 -3.66 -1.57
N LEU A 43 -6.89 -2.35 -1.74
CA LEU A 43 -6.00 -1.55 -0.88
C LEU A 43 -6.57 -1.38 0.52
N ASP A 44 -7.90 -1.35 0.68
CA ASP A 44 -8.55 -1.39 1.99
C ASP A 44 -8.31 -2.73 2.69
N GLU A 45 -8.43 -3.85 1.98
CA GLU A 45 -8.06 -5.17 2.53
C GLU A 45 -6.58 -5.21 2.95
N LEU A 46 -5.69 -4.68 2.11
CA LEU A 46 -4.26 -4.60 2.44
C LEU A 46 -4.03 -3.74 3.69
N HIS A 47 -4.74 -2.62 3.81
CA HIS A 47 -4.65 -1.72 4.95
C HIS A 47 -4.97 -2.44 6.26
N GLU A 48 -6.06 -3.22 6.31
CA GLU A 48 -6.43 -4.02 7.48
C GLU A 48 -5.34 -5.03 7.86
N HIS A 49 -4.69 -5.66 6.88
CA HIS A 49 -3.61 -6.61 7.16
C HIS A 49 -2.37 -5.96 7.76
N VAL A 50 -1.98 -4.78 7.27
CA VAL A 50 -0.76 -4.10 7.71
C VAL A 50 -0.91 -3.31 9.01
N GLU A 51 -2.10 -3.29 9.63
CA GLU A 51 -2.27 -2.81 11.01
C GLU A 51 -1.41 -3.61 12.01
N SER A 52 -1.07 -4.85 11.67
CA SER A 52 -0.06 -5.62 12.39
C SER A 52 1.35 -5.22 11.95
N ILE A 53 2.21 -4.83 12.90
CA ILE A 53 3.62 -4.48 12.65
C ILE A 53 4.38 -5.62 11.95
N ASP A 54 4.09 -6.87 12.31
CA ASP A 54 4.72 -8.03 11.68
C ASP A 54 4.33 -8.13 10.20
N MET A 55 3.04 -7.92 9.89
CA MET A 55 2.55 -7.93 8.51
C MET A 55 3.05 -6.73 7.71
N ALA A 56 3.14 -5.54 8.32
CA ALA A 56 3.76 -4.37 7.71
C ALA A 56 5.22 -4.64 7.30
N ASN A 57 5.98 -5.33 8.17
CA ASN A 57 7.35 -5.73 7.86
C ASN A 57 7.43 -6.84 6.81
N ASP A 58 6.48 -7.78 6.82
CA ASP A 58 6.38 -8.84 5.83
C ASP A 58 6.01 -8.30 4.45
N LEU A 59 5.22 -7.22 4.36
CA LEU A 59 4.86 -6.58 3.09
C LEU A 59 6.10 -6.23 2.26
N HIS A 60 7.15 -5.68 2.90
CA HIS A 60 8.41 -5.42 2.20
C HIS A 60 9.10 -6.73 1.81
N SER A 61 9.16 -7.70 2.73
CA SER A 61 9.84 -9.00 2.53
C SER A 61 9.24 -9.81 1.38
N ILE A 62 7.93 -9.68 1.12
CA ILE A 62 7.24 -10.32 -0.01
C ILE A 62 7.28 -9.46 -1.29
N GLY A 63 7.92 -8.29 -1.26
CA GLY A 63 8.06 -7.38 -2.39
C GLY A 63 6.81 -6.53 -2.69
N GLY A 64 5.94 -6.34 -1.71
CA GLY A 64 4.72 -5.53 -1.85
C GLY A 64 4.92 -4.02 -1.61
N LEU A 65 6.03 -3.61 -1.00
CA LEU A 65 6.30 -2.19 -0.73
C LEU A 65 6.49 -1.37 -2.01
N ASP A 66 7.36 -1.81 -2.91
CA ASP A 66 7.66 -1.07 -4.15
C ASP A 66 6.41 -0.80 -5.03
N PRO A 67 5.55 -1.80 -5.33
CA PRO A 67 4.36 -1.53 -6.12
C PRO A 67 3.34 -0.67 -5.37
N LEU A 68 3.23 -0.79 -4.05
CA LEU A 68 2.41 0.11 -3.22
C LEU A 68 2.88 1.57 -3.34
N LEU A 69 4.19 1.82 -3.26
CA LEU A 69 4.76 3.16 -3.48
C LEU A 69 4.56 3.63 -4.92
N GLY A 70 4.56 2.72 -5.90
CA GLY A 70 4.21 3.02 -7.29
C GLY A 70 2.78 3.52 -7.45
N TYR A 71 1.84 2.99 -6.67
CA TYR A 71 0.43 3.40 -6.70
C TYR A 71 0.19 4.83 -6.20
N LEU A 72 1.15 5.43 -5.47
CA LEU A 72 1.13 6.86 -5.16
C LEU A 72 1.16 7.75 -6.41
N LYS A 73 1.55 7.22 -7.57
CA LYS A 73 1.60 7.94 -8.86
C LYS A 73 0.43 7.57 -9.79
N ASN A 74 -0.56 6.81 -9.31
CA ASN A 74 -1.68 6.34 -10.12
C ASN A 74 -2.51 7.52 -10.68
N SER A 75 -3.11 7.38 -11.86
CA SER A 75 -3.98 8.42 -12.43
C SER A 75 -5.26 8.65 -11.62
N ASN A 76 -5.78 7.62 -10.95
CA ASN A 76 -6.96 7.72 -10.10
C ASN A 76 -6.58 8.26 -8.70
N ALA A 77 -7.30 9.28 -8.25
CA ALA A 77 -7.03 9.94 -6.97
C ALA A 77 -7.42 9.12 -5.74
N GLY A 78 -8.45 8.27 -5.83
CA GLY A 78 -8.83 7.33 -4.77
C GLY A 78 -7.74 6.30 -4.52
N ILE A 79 -7.20 5.69 -5.58
CA ILE A 79 -6.06 4.77 -5.49
C ILE A 79 -4.84 5.44 -4.84
N ARG A 80 -4.49 6.68 -5.24
CA ARG A 80 -3.39 7.43 -4.60
C ARG A 80 -3.64 7.67 -3.11
N ALA A 81 -4.86 8.02 -2.73
CA ALA A 81 -5.23 8.27 -1.35
C ALA A 81 -5.14 6.98 -0.51
N LYS A 82 -5.69 5.86 -1.01
CA LYS A 82 -5.63 4.55 -0.35
C LYS A 82 -4.20 4.03 -0.23
N ALA A 83 -3.39 4.16 -1.28
CA ALA A 83 -1.98 3.80 -1.21
C ALA A 83 -1.23 4.59 -0.13
N ALA A 84 -1.46 5.91 -0.05
CA ALA A 84 -0.87 6.74 1.00
C ALA A 84 -1.35 6.37 2.41
N GLU A 85 -2.62 5.96 2.55
CA GLU A 85 -3.19 5.46 3.80
C GLU A 85 -2.51 4.16 4.25
N VAL A 86 -2.36 3.18 3.37
CA VAL A 86 -1.61 1.93 3.66
C VAL A 86 -0.17 2.26 4.07
N VAL A 87 0.51 3.16 3.36
CA VAL A 87 1.89 3.56 3.71
C VAL A 87 1.94 4.21 5.09
N SER A 88 0.98 5.08 5.44
CA SER A 88 0.89 5.70 6.76
C SER A 88 0.82 4.65 7.87
N THR A 89 -0.02 3.64 7.71
CA THR A 89 -0.14 2.54 8.68
C THR A 89 1.11 1.68 8.75
N VAL A 90 1.74 1.38 7.60
CA VAL A 90 2.99 0.60 7.55
C VAL A 90 4.13 1.26 8.33
N VAL A 91 4.24 2.60 8.30
CA VAL A 91 5.33 3.35 8.95
C VAL A 91 5.00 3.79 10.38
N GLN A 92 3.73 3.76 10.78
CA GLN A 92 3.28 4.21 12.09
C GLN A 92 3.90 3.37 13.20
N ASN A 93 4.66 4.01 14.10
CA ASN A 93 5.39 3.35 15.18
C ASN A 93 6.29 2.18 14.72
N ASN A 94 6.75 2.20 13.46
CA ASN A 94 7.53 1.12 12.85
C ASN A 94 8.84 1.65 12.23
N PRO A 95 9.93 1.80 13.02
CA PRO A 95 11.20 2.33 12.53
C PRO A 95 11.82 1.55 11.37
N LYS A 96 11.61 0.23 11.33
CA LYS A 96 12.09 -0.61 10.24
C LYS A 96 11.41 -0.23 8.92
N SER A 97 10.08 -0.16 8.90
CA SER A 97 9.34 0.26 7.72
C SER A 97 9.60 1.71 7.30
N GLN A 98 9.79 2.61 8.27
CA GLN A 98 10.20 4.00 7.99
C GLN A 98 11.50 4.03 7.19
N GLN A 99 12.52 3.28 7.63
CA GLN A 99 13.79 3.19 6.92
C GLN A 99 13.60 2.60 5.51
N LEU A 100 12.84 1.52 5.38
CA LEU A 100 12.58 0.86 4.09
C LEU A 100 11.86 1.77 3.09
N VAL A 101 10.90 2.57 3.55
CA VAL A 101 10.20 3.56 2.70
C VAL A 101 11.18 4.64 2.21
N ILE A 102 12.08 5.12 3.07
CA ILE A 102 13.11 6.10 2.69
C ILE A 102 14.09 5.51 1.67
N GLU A 103 14.59 4.30 1.92
CA GLU A 103 15.51 3.60 1.02
C GLU A 103 14.89 3.29 -0.35
N SER A 104 13.57 3.07 -0.39
CA SER A 104 12.80 2.85 -1.62
C SER A 104 12.39 4.16 -2.33
N ASN A 105 12.92 5.31 -1.89
CA ASN A 105 12.57 6.64 -2.38
C ASN A 105 11.06 6.96 -2.30
N GLY A 106 10.37 6.40 -1.30
CA GLY A 106 8.93 6.56 -1.10
C GLY A 106 8.53 7.95 -0.60
N LEU A 107 9.46 8.71 -0.01
CA LEU A 107 9.18 10.07 0.47
C LEU A 107 8.89 11.06 -0.68
N GLU A 108 9.54 10.89 -1.83
CA GLU A 108 9.34 11.77 -3.00
C GLU A 108 7.88 11.78 -3.49
N PRO A 109 7.24 10.64 -3.85
CA PRO A 109 5.85 10.64 -4.29
C PRO A 109 4.88 11.10 -3.20
N LEU A 110 5.15 10.82 -1.92
CA LEU A 110 4.34 11.33 -0.81
C LEU A 110 4.38 12.87 -0.74
N LEU A 111 5.56 13.46 -0.86
CA LEU A 111 5.71 14.93 -0.86
C LEU A 111 5.05 15.57 -2.08
N ILE A 112 5.13 14.94 -3.26
CA ILE A 112 4.45 15.40 -4.48
C ILE A 112 2.93 15.38 -4.26
N ASN A 113 2.39 14.26 -3.76
CA ASN A 113 0.95 14.15 -3.49
C ASN A 113 0.51 15.18 -2.45
N PHE A 114 1.23 15.33 -1.34
CA PHE A 114 0.91 16.32 -0.32
C PHE A 114 0.88 17.76 -0.87
N LYS A 115 1.86 18.14 -1.69
CA LYS A 115 1.98 19.52 -2.18
C LYS A 115 1.07 19.86 -3.35
N SER A 116 0.79 18.90 -4.23
CA SER A 116 0.29 19.22 -5.57
C SER A 116 -0.85 18.33 -6.05
N ASP A 117 -1.30 17.34 -5.27
CA ASP A 117 -2.45 16.53 -5.68
C ASP A 117 -3.74 17.39 -5.78
N PRO A 118 -4.50 17.32 -6.88
CA PRO A 118 -5.79 18.00 -6.99
C PRO A 118 -6.80 17.58 -5.92
N SER A 119 -6.75 16.32 -5.49
CA SER A 119 -7.64 15.75 -4.48
C SER A 119 -7.16 16.11 -3.08
N THR A 120 -8.00 16.85 -2.33
CA THR A 120 -7.74 17.14 -0.92
C THR A 120 -7.57 15.86 -0.09
N ASN A 121 -8.33 14.80 -0.39
CA ASN A 121 -8.22 13.53 0.33
C ASN A 121 -6.82 12.90 0.13
N ALA A 122 -6.33 12.85 -1.10
CA ALA A 122 -5.00 12.33 -1.39
C ALA A 122 -3.89 13.16 -0.70
N ARG A 123 -4.04 14.49 -0.65
CA ARG A 123 -3.12 15.36 0.13
C ARG A 123 -3.13 15.02 1.61
N THR A 124 -4.31 14.84 2.20
CA THR A 124 -4.46 14.51 3.64
C THR A 124 -3.86 13.15 3.97
N LYS A 125 -4.10 12.12 3.15
CA LYS A 125 -3.52 10.78 3.37
C LYS A 125 -2.00 10.79 3.20
N ALA A 126 -1.49 11.52 2.19
CA ALA A 126 -0.05 11.69 2.01
C ALA A 126 0.61 12.39 3.21
N LEU A 127 -0.04 13.43 3.78
CA LEU A 127 0.45 14.07 5.01
C LEU A 127 0.53 13.07 6.17
N GLY A 128 -0.49 12.24 6.36
CA GLY A 128 -0.50 11.22 7.42
C GLY A 128 0.61 10.18 7.29
N ALA A 129 1.12 9.92 6.09
CA ALA A 129 2.28 9.05 5.89
C ALA A 129 3.62 9.74 6.14
N ILE A 130 3.67 11.07 6.11
CA ILE A 130 4.88 11.88 6.31
C ILE A 130 5.05 12.25 7.79
N SER A 131 3.94 12.48 8.51
CA SER A 131 3.90 12.93 9.90
C SER A 131 4.17 11.81 10.90
#